data_AF-A0AAP9M4B1-F1
#
_entry.id   AF-A0AAP9M4B1-F1
#
_cell.length_a   1.000
_cell.length_b   1.000
_cell.length_c   1.000
_cell.angle_alpha   90.00
_cell.angle_beta   90.00
_cell.angle_gamma   90.00
#
_symmetry.space_group_name_H-M   'P 1'
#
loop_
_entity.id
_entity.type
_entity.pdbx_description
1 polymer ?
#
loop_
_entity_poly.entity_id
_entity_poly.type
_entity_poly.pdbx_seq_one_letter_code
_entity_poly.pdbx_strand_id
1 'polypeptide(L)'
;MTEITLFEYLFERFYRRIEKDEEFFNYYNVDISEAIQLAHDRAKGCLIDALDILSSISNLQVDFSDYDAGSEELNFKTTPAEIKLIVDLMFQVYMERDLPLLHAFKINFTPSDLSVFSPANERNSYEAFISRLDNNNKIALDDYKSRDRYTGKLKKTINYSAFSDI
;
A
#
# COMPACT_ATOMS: atom_id res chain seq x y z
N MET A 1 15.27 -3.27 25.61
CA MET A 1 15.17 -2.36 24.45
C MET A 1 14.01 -2.83 23.62
N THR A 2 12.93 -2.07 23.59
CA THR A 2 11.82 -2.31 22.67
C THR A 2 12.35 -2.08 21.26
N GLU A 3 12.31 -3.08 20.39
CA GLU A 3 12.75 -2.90 19.02
C GLU A 3 11.64 -2.18 18.23
N ILE A 4 11.89 -0.94 17.82
CA ILE A 4 10.95 -0.06 17.11
C ILE A 4 11.33 0.09 15.62
N THR A 5 10.38 0.49 14.79
CA THR A 5 10.64 0.89 13.40
C THR A 5 10.18 2.33 13.16
N LEU A 6 11.07 3.20 12.69
CA LEU A 6 10.70 4.57 12.30
C LEU A 6 9.96 4.57 10.95
N PHE A 7 8.98 5.47 10.79
CA PHE A 7 8.24 5.64 9.54
C PHE A 7 9.16 6.05 8.37
N GLU A 8 10.23 6.78 8.65
CA GLU A 8 11.22 7.21 7.66
C GLU A 8 11.71 6.04 6.78
N TYR A 9 11.97 4.87 7.37
CA TYR A 9 12.40 3.69 6.61
C TYR A 9 11.35 3.19 5.62
N LEU A 10 10.07 3.35 5.95
CA LEU A 10 8.96 3.00 5.07
C LEU A 10 8.77 4.06 3.99
N PHE A 11 8.90 5.34 4.36
CA PHE A 11 8.82 6.47 3.44
C PHE A 11 9.93 6.43 2.39
N GLU A 12 11.18 6.20 2.77
CA GLU A 12 12.29 6.07 1.79
C GLU A 12 12.01 4.97 0.75
N ARG A 13 11.46 3.83 1.20
CA ARG A 13 11.10 2.72 0.30
C ARG A 13 9.92 3.09 -0.60
N PHE A 14 8.94 3.80 -0.06
CA PHE A 14 7.79 4.29 -0.79
C PHE A 14 8.19 5.33 -1.84
N TYR A 15 8.99 6.34 -1.49
CA TYR A 15 9.48 7.36 -2.42
C TYR A 15 10.28 6.77 -3.58
N ARG A 16 11.15 5.78 -3.32
CA ARG A 16 11.86 5.07 -4.40
C ARG A 16 10.93 4.34 -5.36
N ARG A 17 9.76 3.91 -4.88
CA ARG A 17 8.77 3.23 -5.73
C ARG A 17 8.07 4.21 -6.67
N ILE A 18 7.80 5.42 -6.19
CA ILE A 18 7.11 6.48 -6.93
C ILE A 18 8.07 7.52 -7.50
N GLU A 19 9.38 7.27 -7.52
CA GLU A 19 10.41 8.25 -7.91
C GLU A 19 10.24 8.79 -9.34
N LYS A 20 9.51 8.06 -10.19
CA LYS A 20 9.20 8.44 -11.58
C LYS A 20 7.89 9.19 -11.73
N ASP A 21 7.13 9.35 -10.65
CA ASP A 21 5.89 10.11 -10.62
C ASP A 21 6.20 11.57 -10.30
N GLU A 22 6.41 12.36 -11.35
CA GLU A 22 6.72 13.79 -11.21
C GLU A 22 5.58 14.57 -10.55
N GLU A 23 4.32 14.14 -10.70
CA GLU A 23 3.16 14.82 -10.12
C GLU A 23 3.09 14.67 -8.59
N PHE A 24 3.69 13.61 -8.05
CA PHE A 24 3.77 13.42 -6.60
C PHE A 24 4.68 14.44 -5.91
N PHE A 25 5.76 14.85 -6.57
CA PHE A 25 6.78 15.75 -6.00
C PHE A 25 6.65 17.19 -6.47
N ASN A 26 5.87 17.46 -7.52
CA ASN A 26 5.75 18.79 -8.10
C ASN A 26 4.46 19.49 -7.65
N TYR A 27 4.62 20.50 -6.78
CA TYR A 27 3.51 21.27 -6.22
C TYR A 27 3.51 22.69 -6.79
N TYR A 28 2.34 23.12 -7.28
CA TYR A 28 2.20 24.44 -7.89
C TYR A 28 2.36 25.57 -6.87
N ASN A 29 3.31 26.49 -7.10
CA ASN A 29 3.60 27.67 -6.27
C ASN A 29 4.00 27.36 -4.81
N VAL A 30 4.69 26.25 -4.57
CA VAL A 30 5.15 25.84 -3.24
C VAL A 30 6.69 25.85 -3.21
N ASP A 31 7.28 26.30 -2.11
CA ASP A 31 8.74 26.23 -1.93
C ASP A 31 9.20 24.76 -1.81
N ILE A 32 10.48 24.49 -2.09
CA ILE A 32 11.04 23.13 -2.01
C ILE A 32 10.82 22.52 -0.61
N SER A 33 10.98 23.31 0.45
CA SER A 33 10.79 22.82 1.83
C SER A 33 9.34 22.44 2.11
N GLU A 34 8.39 23.25 1.66
CA GLU A 34 6.96 23.00 1.80
C GLU A 34 6.50 21.84 0.91
N ALA A 35 7.08 21.68 -0.28
CA ALA A 35 6.83 20.55 -1.18
C ALA A 35 7.27 19.21 -0.56
N ILE A 36 8.43 19.19 0.09
CA ILE A 36 8.91 18.02 0.85
C ILE A 36 7.95 17.70 2.00
N GLN A 37 7.53 18.72 2.76
CA GLN A 37 6.60 18.52 3.87
C GLN A 37 5.24 17.97 3.38
N LEU A 38 4.74 18.47 2.27
CA LEU A 38 3.46 18.02 1.71
C LEU A 38 3.54 16.60 1.15
N ALA A 39 4.66 16.25 0.51
CA ALA A 39 4.92 14.87 0.08
C ALA A 39 5.00 13.92 1.30
N HIS A 40 5.63 14.37 2.38
CA HIS A 40 5.71 13.64 3.64
C HIS A 40 4.34 13.43 4.28
N ASP A 41 3.55 14.48 4.43
CA ASP A 41 2.20 14.39 5.01
C ASP A 41 1.29 13.47 4.18
N ARG A 42 1.40 13.52 2.85
CA ARG A 42 0.70 12.60 1.94
C ARG A 42 1.14 11.16 2.12
N ALA A 43 2.44 10.90 2.20
CA ALA A 43 2.98 9.56 2.43
C ALA A 43 2.57 9.02 3.80
N LYS A 44 2.57 9.85 4.84
CA LYS A 44 2.07 9.53 6.18
C LYS A 44 0.60 9.13 6.15
N GLY A 45 -0.24 9.87 5.43
CA GLY A 45 -1.64 9.49 5.22
C GLY A 45 -1.79 8.12 4.54
N CYS A 46 -0.98 7.84 3.51
CA CYS A 46 -1.01 6.54 2.83
C CYS A 46 -0.53 5.40 3.73
N LEU A 47 0.45 5.66 4.60
CA LEU A 47 0.96 4.70 5.58
C LEU A 47 -0.11 4.36 6.61
N ILE A 48 -0.78 5.36 7.19
CA ILE A 48 -1.85 5.16 8.18
C ILE A 48 -2.98 4.31 7.58
N ASP A 49 -3.47 4.68 6.39
CA ASP A 49 -4.51 3.91 5.70
C ASP A 49 -4.07 2.47 5.42
N ALA A 50 -2.80 2.25 5.01
CA ALA A 50 -2.26 0.92 4.79
C ALA A 50 -2.16 0.10 6.09
N LEU A 51 -1.78 0.72 7.20
CA LEU A 51 -1.76 0.10 8.53
C LEU A 51 -3.17 -0.22 9.03
N ASP A 52 -4.14 0.64 8.76
CA ASP A 52 -5.55 0.43 9.10
C ASP A 52 -6.15 -0.74 8.30
N ILE A 53 -5.81 -0.87 7.02
CA ILE A 53 -6.15 -2.05 6.22
C ILE A 53 -5.56 -3.30 6.88
N LEU A 54 -4.28 -3.29 7.24
CA LEU A 54 -3.63 -4.42 7.91
C LEU A 54 -4.25 -4.74 9.27
N SER A 55 -4.56 -3.73 10.10
CA SER A 55 -5.14 -3.93 11.43
C SER A 55 -6.57 -4.49 11.36
N SER A 56 -7.32 -4.20 10.30
CA SER A 56 -8.65 -4.77 10.05
C SER A 56 -8.63 -6.28 9.74
N ILE A 57 -7.45 -6.82 9.41
CA ILE A 57 -7.29 -8.21 9.00
C ILE A 57 -7.01 -9.11 10.20
N SER A 58 -7.83 -10.14 10.37
CA SER A 58 -7.63 -11.15 11.41
C SER A 58 -6.45 -12.09 11.12
N ASN A 59 -5.88 -12.67 12.19
CA ASN A 59 -4.83 -13.68 12.18
C ASN A 59 -3.45 -13.21 11.68
N LEU A 60 -3.15 -11.92 11.81
CA LEU A 60 -1.79 -11.42 11.63
C LEU A 60 -0.92 -11.76 12.84
N GLN A 61 0.39 -11.87 12.60
CA GLN A 61 1.37 -12.23 13.63
C GLN A 61 1.76 -11.05 14.52
N VAL A 62 1.48 -9.85 14.04
CA VAL A 62 1.85 -8.59 14.65
C VAL A 62 0.63 -7.69 14.64
N ASP A 63 0.52 -6.86 15.66
CA ASP A 63 -0.49 -5.82 15.72
C ASP A 63 -0.01 -4.59 14.94
N PHE A 64 -0.57 -4.40 13.74
CA PHE A 64 -0.25 -3.24 12.90
C PHE A 64 -0.96 -1.96 13.38
N SER A 65 -1.83 -2.02 14.38
CA SER A 65 -2.41 -0.83 15.03
C SER A 65 -1.52 -0.27 16.15
N ASP A 66 -0.45 -0.98 16.52
CA ASP A 66 0.50 -0.55 17.55
C ASP A 66 1.56 0.42 16.98
N TYR A 67 1.11 1.63 16.68
CA TYR A 67 1.93 2.73 16.16
C TYR A 67 1.65 4.05 16.87
N ASP A 68 2.65 4.94 16.88
CA ASP A 68 2.51 6.32 17.35
C ASP A 68 2.66 7.27 16.18
N ALA A 69 1.55 7.85 15.73
CA ALA A 69 1.55 8.84 14.64
C ALA A 69 2.20 10.17 15.04
N GLY A 70 2.29 10.49 16.33
CA GLY A 70 2.96 11.69 16.84
C GLY A 70 4.48 11.55 16.83
N SER A 71 4.99 10.40 17.26
CA SER A 71 6.43 10.08 17.24
C SER A 71 6.91 9.50 15.90
N GLU A 72 5.99 9.10 15.01
CA GLU A 72 6.25 8.50 13.70
C GLU A 72 6.99 7.16 13.78
N GLU A 73 6.50 6.30 14.67
CA GLU A 73 7.13 5.01 14.97
C GLU A 73 6.10 3.89 15.02
N LEU A 74 6.49 2.71 14.55
CA LEU A 74 5.86 1.44 14.88
C LEU A 74 6.48 0.91 16.16
N ASN A 75 5.67 0.52 17.13
CA ASN A 75 6.12 0.00 18.44
C ASN A 75 6.70 -1.42 18.35
N PHE A 76 6.89 -1.93 17.12
CA PHE A 76 7.51 -3.19 16.81
C PHE A 76 8.50 -3.07 15.66
N LYS A 77 9.47 -4.00 15.62
CA LYS A 77 10.44 -4.10 14.54
C LYS A 77 9.85 -4.81 13.34
N THR A 78 9.74 -4.14 12.21
CA THR A 78 9.29 -4.74 10.94
C THR A 78 10.37 -5.62 10.31
N THR A 79 9.94 -6.71 9.69
CA THR A 79 10.79 -7.54 8.83
C THR A 79 10.83 -6.99 7.40
N PRO A 80 11.84 -7.36 6.58
CA PRO A 80 11.88 -6.94 5.18
C PRO A 80 10.62 -7.34 4.37
N ALA A 81 9.99 -8.46 4.71
CA ALA A 81 8.75 -8.91 4.09
C ALA A 81 7.56 -8.00 4.47
N GLU A 82 7.47 -7.61 5.74
CA GLU A 82 6.45 -6.67 6.23
C GLU A 82 6.65 -5.28 5.64
N ILE A 83 7.88 -4.79 5.58
CA ILE A 83 8.21 -3.50 4.92
C ILE A 83 7.73 -3.52 3.47
N LYS A 84 8.03 -4.60 2.73
CA LYS A 84 7.56 -4.74 1.34
C LYS A 84 6.03 -4.72 1.27
N LEU A 85 5.34 -5.47 2.13
CA LEU A 85 3.88 -5.54 2.15
C LEU A 85 3.25 -4.18 2.47
N ILE A 86 3.76 -3.47 3.47
CA ILE A 86 3.28 -2.14 3.87
C ILE A 86 3.47 -1.17 2.69
N VAL A 87 4.65 -1.14 2.07
CA VAL A 87 4.94 -0.23 0.95
C VAL A 87 4.10 -0.56 -0.29
N ASP A 88 3.84 -1.84 -0.55
CA ASP A 88 2.96 -2.29 -1.62
C ASP A 88 1.50 -1.82 -1.38
N LEU A 89 1.03 -1.84 -0.12
CA LEU A 89 -0.29 -1.33 0.27
C LEU A 89 -0.36 0.20 0.25
N MET A 90 0.67 0.90 0.71
CA MET A 90 0.77 2.36 0.59
C MET A 90 0.63 2.81 -0.85
N PHE A 91 1.27 2.09 -1.78
CA PHE A 91 1.15 2.37 -3.21
C PHE A 91 -0.26 2.10 -3.75
N GLN A 92 -0.94 1.05 -3.26
CA GLN A 92 -2.34 0.81 -3.60
C GLN A 92 -3.24 1.95 -3.12
N VAL A 93 -3.13 2.35 -1.85
CA VAL A 93 -3.89 3.49 -1.29
C VAL A 93 -3.63 4.76 -2.09
N TYR A 94 -2.37 5.02 -2.44
CA TYR A 94 -2.01 6.18 -3.24
C TYR A 94 -2.72 6.19 -4.61
N MET A 95 -2.69 5.08 -5.35
CA MET A 95 -3.38 4.97 -6.63
C MET A 95 -4.92 5.02 -6.49
N GLU A 96 -5.48 4.44 -5.43
CA GLU A 96 -6.92 4.47 -5.19
C GLU A 96 -7.44 5.88 -4.89
N ARG A 97 -6.60 6.77 -4.32
CA ARG A 97 -6.95 8.18 -4.07
C ARG A 97 -7.16 8.99 -5.35
N ASP A 98 -6.76 8.51 -6.51
CA ASP A 98 -7.04 9.13 -7.81
C ASP A 98 -8.43 8.75 -8.38
N LEU A 99 -9.09 7.72 -7.82
CA LEU A 99 -10.42 7.30 -8.27
C LEU A 99 -11.51 8.39 -8.15
N PRO A 100 -11.57 9.20 -7.07
CA PRO A 100 -12.50 10.32 -6.99
C PRO A 100 -12.32 11.35 -8.12
N LEU A 101 -11.07 11.59 -8.55
CA LEU A 101 -10.79 12.48 -9.69
C LEU A 101 -11.36 11.89 -10.98
N LEU A 102 -11.13 10.60 -11.24
CA LEU A 102 -11.73 9.89 -12.38
C LEU A 102 -13.26 9.89 -12.34
N HIS A 103 -13.86 9.79 -11.15
CA HIS A 103 -15.30 9.88 -10.96
C HIS A 103 -15.84 11.27 -11.28
N ALA A 104 -15.17 12.35 -10.86
CA ALA A 104 -15.58 13.72 -11.18
C ALA A 104 -15.58 13.99 -12.69
N PHE A 105 -14.59 13.46 -13.43
CA PHE A 105 -14.59 13.55 -14.90
C PHE A 105 -15.77 12.81 -15.55
N LYS A 106 -16.39 11.81 -14.89
CA LYS A 106 -17.58 11.12 -15.43
C LYS A 106 -18.79 12.05 -15.54
N ILE A 107 -18.94 13.00 -14.61
CA ILE A 107 -20.09 13.92 -14.57
C ILE A 107 -19.96 14.99 -15.67
N ASN A 108 -18.74 15.41 -16.00
CA ASN A 108 -18.48 16.45 -16.99
C ASN A 108 -18.51 15.96 -18.45
N PHE A 109 -18.47 14.64 -18.69
CA PHE A 109 -18.44 14.06 -20.04
C PHE A 109 -19.71 13.22 -20.30
N THR A 110 -20.85 13.90 -20.44
CA THR A 110 -22.07 13.34 -21.04
C THR A 110 -21.99 13.32 -22.59
N PRO A 111 -22.74 12.42 -23.27
CA PRO A 111 -22.24 11.64 -24.41
C PRO A 111 -22.51 12.26 -25.80
N SER A 112 -22.09 13.50 -26.04
CA SER A 112 -22.24 14.12 -27.36
C SER A 112 -20.97 14.64 -28.03
N ASP A 113 -19.82 14.78 -27.34
CA ASP A 113 -18.72 15.58 -27.91
C ASP A 113 -17.33 14.93 -28.08
N LEU A 114 -17.10 13.64 -27.81
CA LEU A 114 -15.73 13.07 -27.89
C LEU A 114 -15.68 11.72 -28.62
N SER A 115 -15.55 11.77 -29.94
CA SER A 115 -15.44 10.60 -30.83
C SER A 115 -14.02 10.25 -31.29
N VAL A 116 -12.97 10.84 -30.72
CA VAL A 116 -11.60 10.72 -31.32
C VAL A 116 -10.50 10.32 -30.34
N PHE A 117 -10.73 10.42 -29.04
CA PHE A 117 -9.95 9.74 -28.01
C PHE A 117 -10.98 9.05 -27.13
N SER A 118 -10.72 7.82 -26.69
CA SER A 118 -11.66 7.09 -25.84
C SER A 118 -11.19 7.12 -24.39
N PRO A 119 -11.39 8.22 -23.63
CA PRO A 119 -11.16 8.28 -22.18
C PRO A 119 -11.78 7.10 -21.41
N ALA A 120 -12.84 6.49 -21.95
CA ALA A 120 -13.43 5.26 -21.41
C ALA A 120 -12.44 4.09 -21.38
N ASN A 121 -11.57 3.94 -22.38
CA ASN A 121 -10.56 2.88 -22.44
C ASN A 121 -9.42 3.12 -21.45
N GLU A 122 -8.98 4.37 -21.29
CA GLU A 122 -7.96 4.75 -20.31
C GLU A 122 -8.46 4.51 -18.87
N ARG A 123 -9.72 4.87 -18.60
CA ARG A 123 -10.40 4.57 -17.32
C ARG A 123 -10.47 3.08 -17.02
N ASN A 124 -10.98 2.29 -17.96
CA ASN A 124 -11.06 0.83 -17.80
C ASN A 124 -9.66 0.22 -17.58
N SER A 125 -8.64 0.77 -18.24
CA SER A 125 -7.25 0.33 -18.07
C SER A 125 -6.70 0.66 -16.67
N TYR A 126 -7.05 1.83 -16.13
CA TYR A 126 -6.67 2.26 -14.79
C TYR A 126 -7.40 1.47 -13.69
N GLU A 127 -8.71 1.25 -13.83
CA GLU A 127 -9.50 0.40 -12.92
C GLU A 127 -8.99 -1.05 -12.93
N ALA A 128 -8.62 -1.58 -14.11
CA ALA A 128 -8.01 -2.90 -14.24
C ALA A 128 -6.61 -2.95 -13.60
N PHE A 129 -5.84 -1.86 -13.69
CA PHE A 129 -4.54 -1.73 -13.03
C PHE A 129 -4.68 -1.80 -11.50
N ILE A 130 -5.61 -1.02 -10.92
CA ILE A 130 -5.90 -1.05 -9.48
C ILE A 130 -6.39 -2.43 -9.04
N SER A 131 -7.31 -3.03 -9.80
CA SER A 131 -7.84 -4.38 -9.49
C SER A 131 -6.74 -5.44 -9.47
N ARG A 132 -5.77 -5.34 -10.39
CA ARG A 132 -4.59 -6.23 -10.42
C ARG A 132 -3.68 -5.98 -9.22
N LEU A 133 -3.49 -4.73 -8.84
CA LEU A 133 -2.68 -4.35 -7.68
C LEU A 133 -3.29 -4.88 -6.37
N ASP A 134 -4.59 -4.71 -6.18
CA ASP A 134 -5.35 -5.27 -5.07
C ASP A 134 -5.22 -6.80 -5.00
N ASN A 135 -5.36 -7.49 -6.13
CA ASN A 135 -5.17 -8.95 -6.17
C ASN A 135 -3.75 -9.38 -5.78
N ASN A 136 -2.72 -8.70 -6.30
CA ASN A 136 -1.33 -8.98 -5.94
C ASN A 136 -1.08 -8.77 -4.44
N ASN A 137 -1.64 -7.71 -3.86
CA ASN A 137 -1.52 -7.41 -2.44
C ASN A 137 -2.26 -8.44 -1.58
N LYS A 138 -3.44 -8.91 -2.00
CA LYS A 138 -4.16 -10.03 -1.36
C LYS A 138 -3.36 -11.32 -1.36
N ILE A 139 -2.71 -11.65 -2.49
CA ILE A 139 -1.84 -12.83 -2.60
C ILE A 139 -0.63 -12.70 -1.66
N ALA A 140 0.03 -11.54 -1.64
CA ALA A 140 1.17 -11.28 -0.76
C ALA A 140 0.78 -11.36 0.73
N LEU A 141 -0.39 -10.84 1.08
CA LEU A 141 -0.96 -10.91 2.42
C LEU A 141 -1.29 -12.36 2.83
N ASP A 142 -1.86 -13.16 1.93
CA ASP A 142 -2.18 -14.56 2.20
C ASP A 142 -0.90 -15.40 2.40
N ASP A 143 0.14 -15.16 1.60
CA ASP A 143 1.45 -15.77 1.77
C ASP A 143 2.07 -15.38 3.14
N TYR A 144 1.97 -14.09 3.52
CA TYR A 144 2.43 -13.62 4.84
C TYR A 144 1.66 -14.28 6.00
N LYS A 145 0.34 -14.45 5.88
CA LYS A 145 -0.46 -15.16 6.89
C LYS A 145 -0.04 -16.62 7.03
N SER A 146 0.28 -17.25 5.92
CA SER A 146 0.64 -18.67 5.84
C SER A 146 2.05 -18.96 6.33
N ARG A 147 2.93 -17.96 6.36
CA ARG A 147 4.34 -18.10 6.75
C ARG A 147 4.63 -17.55 8.14
N ASP A 148 5.59 -18.16 8.82
CA ASP A 148 6.16 -17.63 10.05
C ASP A 148 7.02 -16.39 9.76
N ARG A 149 6.85 -15.37 10.59
CA ARG A 149 7.44 -14.03 10.44
C ARG A 149 8.97 -14.03 10.35
N TYR A 150 9.64 -14.84 11.17
CA TYR A 150 11.10 -14.80 11.29
C TYR A 150 11.78 -15.86 10.42
N THR A 151 11.14 -17.01 10.25
CA THR A 151 11.72 -18.15 9.54
C THR A 151 11.27 -18.25 8.08
N GLY A 152 10.18 -17.58 7.70
CA GLY A 152 9.62 -17.63 6.34
C GLY A 152 9.02 -18.99 5.95
N LYS A 153 8.97 -19.94 6.90
CA LYS A 153 8.44 -21.30 6.69
C LYS A 153 6.92 -21.31 6.80
N LEU A 154 6.27 -22.22 6.10
CA LEU A 154 4.82 -22.40 6.22
C LEU A 154 4.46 -22.84 7.63
N LYS A 155 3.52 -22.13 8.27
CA LYS A 155 3.02 -22.43 9.62
C LYS A 155 2.32 -23.77 9.69
N LYS A 156 1.60 -24.13 8.63
CA LYS A 156 0.90 -25.40 8.48
C LYS A 156 1.52 -26.16 7.32
N THR A 157 2.35 -27.14 7.65
CA THR A 157 2.80 -28.15 6.68
C THR A 157 1.96 -29.40 6.89
N ILE A 158 1.42 -29.97 5.82
CA ILE A 158 0.70 -31.24 5.90
C ILE A 158 1.69 -32.30 6.37
N ASN A 159 1.43 -32.89 7.54
CA ASN A 159 2.25 -33.98 8.03
C ASN A 159 1.82 -35.28 7.34
N TYR A 160 2.45 -35.62 6.23
CA TYR A 160 2.15 -36.84 5.46
C TYR A 160 2.43 -38.14 6.24
N SER A 161 3.24 -38.09 7.31
CA SER A 161 3.43 -39.26 8.19
C SER A 161 2.21 -39.59 9.05
N ALA A 162 1.26 -38.67 9.22
CA ALA A 162 0.00 -38.95 9.89
C ALA A 162 -1.01 -39.72 9.00
N PHE A 163 -0.71 -39.86 7.72
CA PHE A 163 -1.55 -40.58 6.74
C PHE A 163 -0.94 -41.93 6.31
N SER A 164 0.21 -42.33 6.85
CA SER A 164 0.81 -43.63 6.55
C SER A 164 0.18 -44.80 7.31
N ASP A 165 -0.66 -44.52 8.30
CA ASP A 165 -1.34 -45.51 9.14
C ASP A 165 -2.82 -45.74 8.74
N ILE A 166 -3.20 -45.38 7.50
CA ILE A 166 -4.52 -45.65 6.90
C ILE A 166 -4.35 -46.58 5.70
#